data_AF-A0A0G4HUY4-F1
#
_entry.id   AF-A0A0G4HUY4-F1
#
_cell.length_a   1.000
_cell.length_b   1.000
_cell.length_c   1.000
_cell.angle_alpha   90.00
_cell.angle_beta   90.00
_cell.angle_gamma   90.00
#
_symmetry.space_group_name_H-M   'P 1'
#
loop_
_entity.id
_entity.type
_entity.pdbx_description
1 polymer ?
#
loop_
_entity_poly.entity_id
_entity_poly.type
_entity_poly.pdbx_seq_one_letter_code
_entity_poly.pdbx_strand_id
1 'polypeptide(L)'
;MTIRYQGRVGGEKSRCEGCGGRWSLQHALNCPVGGLPTLRYDEVNRTWASLAAEAYPAGVVHVKEPIIREEGEVQGCPALKGDFQVRGAYAS
;
A
#
# COMPACT_ATOMS: atom_id res chain seq x y z
N MET A 1 -3.28 9.91 -15.03
CA MET A 1 -4.73 10.00 -15.31
C MET A 1 -5.15 11.46 -15.29
N THR A 2 -5.74 11.97 -16.38
CA THR A 2 -6.14 13.38 -16.50
C THR A 2 -7.65 13.47 -16.66
N ILE A 3 -8.31 14.26 -15.81
CA ILE A 3 -9.76 14.41 -15.89
C ILE A 3 -10.13 15.37 -17.02
N ARG A 4 -11.05 14.96 -17.89
CA ARG A 4 -11.54 15.75 -19.02
C ARG A 4 -12.37 16.98 -18.60
N TYR A 5 -12.94 16.95 -17.40
CA TYR A 5 -13.75 18.02 -16.83
C TYR A 5 -13.09 18.49 -15.53
N GLN A 6 -12.63 19.75 -15.50
CA GLN A 6 -11.89 20.35 -14.38
C GLN A 6 -12.82 20.68 -13.20
N GLY A 7 -13.47 19.67 -12.63
CA GLY A 7 -14.29 19.83 -11.43
C GLY A 7 -13.45 20.36 -10.28
N ARG A 8 -13.88 21.47 -9.66
CA ARG A 8 -13.27 21.95 -8.41
C ARG A 8 -13.75 21.04 -7.27
N VAL A 9 -12.80 20.45 -6.55
CA VAL A 9 -13.11 19.70 -5.33
C VAL A 9 -13.40 20.71 -4.24
N GLY A 10 -14.64 20.77 -3.74
CA GLY A 10 -14.99 21.59 -2.59
C GLY A 10 -14.40 20.99 -1.31
N GLY A 11 -13.85 21.83 -0.44
CA GLY A 11 -13.16 21.42 0.80
C GLY A 11 -11.65 21.41 0.63
N GLU A 12 -11.00 22.52 1.01
CA GLU A 12 -9.57 22.72 0.81
C GLU A 12 -8.72 21.92 1.81
N LYS A 13 -8.38 20.68 1.46
CA LYS A 13 -7.02 20.23 1.81
C LYS A 13 -6.07 21.10 0.98
N SER A 14 -5.20 21.88 1.61
CA SER A 14 -4.20 22.69 0.87
C SER A 14 -3.01 21.85 0.41
N ARG A 15 -2.77 20.71 1.08
CA ARG A 15 -1.65 19.80 0.82
C ARG A 15 -2.09 18.34 0.88
N CYS A 16 -1.41 17.49 0.10
CA CYS A 16 -1.53 16.03 0.21
C CYS A 16 -0.88 15.54 1.50
N GLU A 17 -1.58 14.70 2.24
CA GLU A 17 -1.09 14.11 3.51
C GLU A 17 0.08 13.14 3.28
N GLY A 18 0.15 12.49 2.11
CA GLY A 18 1.24 11.58 1.77
C GLY A 18 2.54 12.30 1.39
N CYS A 19 2.52 13.13 0.34
CA CYS A 19 3.74 13.76 -0.18
C CYS A 19 3.94 15.23 0.21
N GLY A 20 2.99 15.86 0.90
CA GLY A 20 3.04 17.29 1.25
C GLY A 20 2.90 18.27 0.07
N GLY A 21 2.69 17.76 -1.15
CA GLY A 21 2.51 18.56 -2.36
C GLY A 21 1.20 19.35 -2.35
N ARG A 22 1.13 20.42 -3.16
CA ARG A 22 -0.10 21.22 -3.31
C ARG A 22 -1.25 20.35 -3.77
N TRP A 23 -2.38 20.47 -3.08
CA TRP A 23 -3.57 19.70 -3.43
C TRP A 23 -4.20 20.22 -4.71
N SER A 24 -4.60 19.29 -5.56
CA SER A 24 -5.48 19.51 -6.71
C SER A 24 -6.16 18.19 -7.01
N LEU A 25 -7.27 18.21 -7.75
CA LEU A 25 -7.92 16.97 -8.17
C LEU A 25 -6.97 16.08 -8.99
N GLN A 26 -6.19 16.69 -9.88
CA GLN A 26 -5.15 16.00 -10.64
C GLN A 26 -4.10 15.37 -9.71
N HIS A 27 -3.66 16.09 -8.69
CA HIS A 27 -2.72 15.55 -7.71
C HIS A 27 -3.32 14.38 -6.91
N ALA A 28 -4.55 14.55 -6.41
CA ALA A 28 -5.26 13.53 -5.65
C ALA A 28 -5.42 12.22 -6.45
N LEU A 29 -5.61 12.30 -7.77
CA LEU A 29 -5.74 11.12 -8.62
C LEU A 29 -4.41 10.45 -9.00
N ASN A 30 -3.27 11.13 -8.87
CA ASN A 30 -2.01 10.65 -9.46
C ASN A 30 -0.85 10.57 -8.46
N CYS A 31 -0.96 11.16 -7.28
CA CYS A 31 0.12 11.14 -6.31
C CYS A 31 0.45 9.69 -5.92
N PRO A 32 1.70 9.23 -6.10
CA PRO A 32 2.10 7.85 -5.81
C PRO A 32 2.31 7.57 -4.32
N VAL A 33 2.21 8.60 -3.46
CA VAL A 33 2.45 8.49 -2.02
C VAL A 33 1.16 8.59 -1.20
N GLY A 34 0.24 9.48 -1.61
CA GLY A 34 -1.02 9.70 -0.88
C GLY A 34 -2.20 10.02 -1.78
N GLY A 35 -2.06 9.73 -3.08
CA GLY A 35 -3.15 9.84 -4.03
C GLY A 35 -3.93 8.54 -4.13
N LEU A 36 -4.93 8.56 -5.01
CA LEU A 36 -5.79 7.44 -5.31
C LEU A 36 -5.03 6.13 -5.62
N PRO A 37 -3.90 6.11 -6.35
CA PRO A 37 -3.17 4.87 -6.62
C PRO A 37 -2.74 4.16 -5.33
N THR A 38 -2.11 4.88 -4.41
CA THR A 38 -1.69 4.33 -3.10
C THR A 38 -2.89 3.90 -2.27
N LEU A 39 -3.93 4.73 -2.21
CA LEU A 39 -5.13 4.41 -1.43
C LEU A 39 -5.81 3.13 -1.92
N ARG A 40 -5.88 2.93 -3.24
CA ARG A 40 -6.42 1.70 -3.85
C ARG A 40 -5.50 0.51 -3.65
N TYR A 41 -4.19 0.70 -3.77
CA TYR A 41 -3.22 -0.34 -3.45
C TYR A 41 -3.38 -0.82 -2.00
N ASP A 42 -3.44 0.09 -1.04
CA ASP A 42 -3.61 -0.24 0.37
C ASP A 42 -4.95 -0.92 0.67
N GLU A 43 -6.02 -0.51 -0.01
CA GLU A 43 -7.36 -1.13 0.10
C GLU A 43 -7.35 -2.57 -0.41
N VAL A 44 -6.77 -2.80 -1.58
CA VAL A 44 -6.60 -4.14 -2.15
C VAL A 44 -5.76 -5.00 -1.21
N ASN A 45 -4.62 -4.49 -0.72
CA ASN A 45 -3.75 -5.22 0.20
C ASN A 45 -4.43 -5.60 1.51
N ARG A 46 -5.18 -4.67 2.13
CA ARG A 46 -5.98 -4.99 3.32
C ARG A 46 -7.01 -6.08 3.03
N THR A 47 -7.64 -6.04 1.86
CA THR A 47 -8.63 -7.06 1.45
C THR A 47 -7.97 -8.43 1.32
N TRP A 48 -6.83 -8.53 0.64
CA TRP A 48 -6.05 -9.76 0.53
C TRP A 48 -5.60 -10.30 1.89
N ALA A 49 -5.12 -9.42 2.77
CA ALA A 49 -4.72 -9.80 4.12
C ALA A 49 -5.90 -10.34 4.95
N SER A 50 -7.09 -9.74 4.85
CA SER A 50 -8.30 -10.24 5.51
C SER A 50 -8.72 -11.60 4.97
N LEU A 51 -8.73 -11.77 3.64
CA LEU A 51 -9.03 -13.07 3.03
C LEU A 51 -8.03 -14.15 3.44
N ALA A 52 -6.75 -13.81 3.54
CA ALA A 52 -5.74 -14.73 4.05
C ALA A 52 -6.00 -15.09 5.52
N ALA A 53 -6.40 -14.13 6.36
CA ALA A 53 -6.72 -14.39 7.76
C ALA A 53 -7.94 -15.32 7.92
N GLU A 54 -8.87 -15.30 6.97
CA GLU A 54 -9.99 -16.25 6.91
C GLU A 54 -9.57 -17.63 6.37
N ALA A 55 -8.65 -17.67 5.41
CA ALA A 55 -8.24 -18.90 4.74
C ALA A 55 -7.23 -19.76 5.53
N TYR A 56 -6.40 -19.13 6.37
CA TYR A 56 -5.30 -19.80 7.07
C TYR A 56 -5.52 -19.87 8.59
N PRO A 57 -4.86 -20.82 9.30
CA PRO A 57 -4.94 -20.91 10.75
C PRO A 57 -4.61 -19.60 11.47
N ALA A 58 -5.27 -19.37 12.60
CA ALA A 58 -5.03 -18.17 13.39
C ALA A 58 -3.54 -18.04 13.77
N GLY A 59 -2.99 -16.83 13.61
CA GLY A 59 -1.62 -16.51 14.00
C GLY A 59 -0.56 -16.71 12.91
N VAL A 60 -0.90 -17.22 11.73
CA VAL A 60 0.07 -17.39 10.63
C VAL A 60 0.07 -16.25 9.62
N VAL A 61 -0.95 -15.39 9.65
CA VAL A 61 -1.04 -14.17 8.83
C VAL A 61 -0.50 -12.98 9.60
N HIS A 62 0.48 -12.30 9.02
CA HIS A 62 1.14 -11.13 9.58
C HIS A 62 0.96 -9.94 8.63
N VAL A 63 0.13 -8.98 9.04
CA VAL A 63 -0.21 -7.77 8.24
C VAL A 63 0.85 -6.66 8.39
N LYS A 64 1.86 -6.87 9.23
CA LYS A 64 2.93 -5.89 9.42
C LYS A 64 3.93 -6.02 8.28
N GLU A 65 3.93 -5.03 7.38
CA GLU A 65 4.77 -4.91 6.18
C GLU A 65 6.15 -5.58 6.36
N PRO A 66 6.29 -6.86 5.96
CA PRO A 66 7.45 -7.66 6.30
C PRO A 66 8.68 -7.19 5.52
N ILE A 67 9.83 -7.16 6.18
CA ILE A 67 11.11 -7.01 5.49
C ILE A 67 11.52 -8.38 4.97
N ILE A 68 11.53 -8.53 3.65
CA ILE A 68 11.95 -9.72 2.93
C ILE A 68 13.43 -9.56 2.61
N ARG A 69 14.23 -10.49 3.13
CA ARG A 69 15.67 -10.57 2.89
C ARG A 69 15.96 -11.87 2.16
N GLU A 70 16.74 -11.80 1.09
CA GLU A 70 17.21 -13.00 0.42
C GLU A 70 18.33 -13.67 1.23
N GLU A 71 18.45 -14.98 1.08
CA GLU A 71 19.53 -15.73 1.70
C GLU A 71 20.87 -15.33 1.04
N GLY A 72 21.83 -14.88 1.84
CA GLY A 72 23.11 -14.33 1.33
C GLY A 72 23.09 -12.83 1.03
N GLU A 73 22.01 -12.10 1.38
CA GLU A 73 21.93 -10.66 1.19
C GLU A 73 23.07 -9.91 1.91
N VAL A 74 23.81 -9.10 1.15
CA VAL A 74 24.97 -8.35 1.65
C VAL A 74 24.49 -7.15 2.47
N GLN A 75 25.12 -6.96 3.62
CA GLN A 75 24.86 -5.84 4.52
C GLN A 75 25.06 -4.50 3.77
N GLY A 76 23.98 -3.73 3.58
CA GLY A 76 24.00 -2.45 2.86
C GLY A 76 23.07 -2.39 1.63
N CYS A 77 22.51 -3.52 1.18
CA CYS A 77 21.47 -3.54 0.15
C CYS A 77 20.09 -3.19 0.74
N PRO A 78 19.24 -2.43 0.01
CA PRO A 78 17.86 -2.18 0.44
C PRO A 78 17.05 -3.47 0.40
N ALA A 79 16.63 -3.95 1.57
CA ALA A 79 15.75 -5.12 1.67
C ALA A 79 14.37 -4.82 1.06
N LEU A 80 13.73 -5.86 0.53
CA LEU A 80 12.37 -5.74 -0.01
C LEU A 80 11.37 -5.58 1.14
N LYS A 81 10.32 -4.78 0.91
CA LYS A 81 9.22 -4.59 1.86
C LYS A 81 7.96 -5.18 1.25
N GLY A 82 7.46 -6.26 1.83
CA GLY A 82 6.18 -6.85 1.45
C GLY A 82 5.03 -6.11 2.11
N ASP A 83 3.81 -6.39 1.65
CA ASP A 83 2.59 -5.79 2.21
C ASP A 83 2.09 -6.58 3.42
N PHE A 84 1.98 -7.90 3.28
CA PHE A 84 1.65 -8.84 4.35
C PHE A 84 2.36 -10.17 4.09
N GLN A 85 2.42 -11.03 5.12
CA GLN A 85 3.05 -12.36 5.04
C GLN A 85 2.09 -13.41 5.56
N VAL A 86 2.04 -14.55 4.88
CA VAL A 86 1.46 -15.79 5.40
C VAL A 86 2.58 -16.79 5.62
N ARG A 87 2.71 -17.32 6.83
CA ARG A 87 3.71 -18.35 7.17
C ARG A 87 3.08 -19.74 7.13
N GLY A 88 3.84 -20.74 6.68
CA GLY A 88 3.37 -22.13 6.70
C GLY A 88 2.18 -22.39 5.77
N ALA A 89 1.94 -21.53 4.77
CA ALA A 89 0.81 -21.67 3.83
C ALA A 89 0.77 -23.04 3.11
N TYR A 90 1.92 -23.70 3.01
CA TYR A 90 2.11 -25.00 2.35
C TYR A 90 2.72 -26.07 3.27
N ALA A 91 2.75 -25.84 4.58
CA ALA A 91 3.24 -26.83 5.53
C ALA A 91 2.12 -27.83 5.83
N SER A 92 2.14 -28.97 5.13
CA SER A 92 1.35 -30.17 5.42
C SER A 92 1.90 -30.94 6.60
#